data_AF-A0AAN6INM8-F1
#
_entry.id   AF-A0AAN6INM8-F1
#
_cell.length_a   1.000
_cell.length_b   1.000
_cell.length_c   1.000
_cell.angle_alpha   90.00
_cell.angle_beta   90.00
_cell.angle_gamma   90.00
#
_symmetry.space_group_name_H-M   'P 1'
#
loop_
_entity.id
_entity.type
_entity.pdbx_description
1 polymer ?
#
loop_
_entity_poly.entity_id
_entity_poly.type
_entity_poly.pdbx_seq_one_letter_code
_entity_poly.pdbx_strand_id
1 'polypeptide(L)'
;MASMNSFSQSGTLHSQHWPSLISPDWWLNKAFIAATGQPKAAWRWDPGTTTLSTQRAVLSGVVLYLLMVFGGQIIMKGVAKPIRLKRVTQLHNLVLTLISGFLLLAFMEQCLPSWRDNGFFFTICGAESWTQPMEIL
;
A
#
# COMPACT_ATOMS: atom_id res chain seq x y z
N MET A 1 16.79 10.59 29.12
CA MET A 1 16.64 10.77 27.67
C MET A 1 16.07 9.46 27.14
N ALA A 2 14.78 9.41 26.81
CA ALA A 2 14.18 8.22 26.22
C ALA A 2 14.85 8.00 24.85
N SER A 3 15.32 6.77 24.56
CA SER A 3 15.80 6.44 23.23
C SER A 3 14.62 6.62 22.26
N MET A 4 14.68 7.64 21.41
CA MET A 4 13.76 7.74 20.30
C MET A 4 14.05 6.55 19.40
N ASN A 5 13.14 5.58 19.37
CA ASN A 5 13.22 4.46 18.44
C ASN A 5 13.30 5.02 17.02
N SER A 6 14.07 4.39 16.14
CA SER A 6 14.24 4.83 14.73
C SER A 6 12.90 5.07 14.02
N PHE A 7 11.87 4.26 14.34
CA PHE A 7 10.49 4.47 13.87
C PHE A 7 9.88 5.83 14.24
N SER A 8 10.29 6.46 15.35
CA SER A 8 9.80 7.77 15.78
C SER A 8 10.43 8.93 15.00
N GLN A 9 11.62 8.76 14.43
CA GLN A 9 12.28 9.80 13.60
C GLN A 9 11.78 9.80 12.16
N SER A 10 11.15 8.70 11.71
CA SER A 10 10.59 8.58 10.36
C SER A 10 9.57 9.68 10.03
N GLY A 11 8.90 10.24 11.03
CA GLY A 11 7.80 11.19 10.87
C GLY A 11 8.13 12.62 10.43
N THR A 12 9.41 12.95 10.32
CA THR A 12 9.88 14.27 9.86
C THR A 12 10.49 14.22 8.46
N LEU A 13 10.48 13.05 7.80
CA LEU A 13 11.06 12.89 6.46
C LEU A 13 10.18 13.58 5.42
N HIS A 14 10.81 14.49 4.67
CA HIS A 14 10.20 15.09 3.50
C HIS A 14 10.07 14.00 2.42
N SER A 15 8.85 13.52 2.18
CA SER A 15 8.59 12.44 1.24
C SER A 15 8.92 12.82 -0.21
N GLN A 16 8.86 14.11 -0.52
CA GLN A 16 8.99 14.61 -1.87
C GLN A 16 10.46 14.92 -2.19
N HIS A 17 11.11 14.05 -2.96
CA HIS A 17 12.50 14.25 -3.41
C HIS A 17 12.58 14.99 -4.75
N TRP A 18 11.48 14.99 -5.52
CA TRP A 18 11.37 15.60 -6.84
C TRP A 18 10.49 16.87 -6.81
N PRO A 19 10.62 17.79 -7.80
CA PRO A 19 9.71 18.93 -7.93
C PRO A 19 8.24 18.50 -7.99
N SER A 20 7.35 19.36 -7.50
CA SER A 20 5.90 19.12 -7.53
C SER A 20 5.41 18.84 -8.95
N LEU A 21 4.35 18.04 -9.10
CA LEU A 21 3.76 17.52 -10.35
C LEU A 21 4.48 16.33 -10.98
N ILE A 22 5.80 16.21 -10.80
CA ILE A 22 6.59 15.09 -11.33
C ILE A 22 6.66 13.94 -10.32
N SER A 23 6.70 14.26 -9.03
CA SER A 23 6.73 13.30 -7.92
C SER A 23 5.44 12.45 -7.85
N PRO A 24 5.50 11.12 -8.00
CA PRO A 24 4.39 10.23 -7.68
C PRO A 24 3.90 10.39 -6.23
N ASP A 25 4.82 10.60 -5.29
CA ASP A 25 4.49 10.79 -3.88
C ASP A 25 3.58 12.01 -3.64
N TRP A 26 3.81 13.10 -4.38
CA TRP A 26 2.97 14.30 -4.34
C TRP A 26 1.52 14.02 -4.73
N TRP A 27 1.31 13.28 -5.84
CA TRP A 27 -0.02 12.87 -6.29
C TRP A 27 -0.70 11.94 -5.28
N LEU A 28 0.06 11.00 -4.72
CA LEU A 28 -0.43 10.08 -3.71
C LEU A 28 -0.86 10.83 -2.44
N ASN A 29 -0.08 11.81 -1.97
CA ASN A 29 -0.43 12.64 -0.82
C ASN A 29 -1.70 13.47 -1.08
N LYS A 30 -1.86 14.04 -2.29
CA LYS A 30 -3.09 14.77 -2.65
C LYS A 30 -4.32 13.86 -2.67
N ALA A 31 -4.19 12.66 -3.24
CA ALA A 31 -5.26 11.67 -3.23
C ALA A 31 -5.63 11.25 -1.79
N PHE A 32 -4.61 11.05 -0.94
CA PHE A 32 -4.82 10.68 0.45
C PHE A 32 -5.51 11.78 1.28
N ILE A 33 -5.11 13.04 1.09
CA ILE A 33 -5.77 14.20 1.71
C ILE A 33 -7.22 14.29 1.23
N ALA A 34 -7.48 14.10 -0.06
CA ALA A 34 -8.83 14.11 -0.60
C ALA A 34 -9.71 13.00 0.00
N ALA A 35 -9.14 11.85 0.33
CA ALA A 35 -9.87 10.72 0.90
C ALA A 35 -10.07 10.81 2.43
N THR A 36 -9.09 11.32 3.17
CA THR A 36 -9.06 11.24 4.65
C THR A 36 -9.07 12.61 5.35
N GLY A 37 -8.82 13.70 4.62
CA GLY A 37 -8.61 15.03 5.19
C GLY A 37 -7.27 15.23 5.89
N GLN A 38 -6.43 14.21 5.99
CA GLN A 38 -5.13 14.25 6.67
C GLN A 38 -3.97 14.08 5.66
N PRO A 39 -2.80 14.68 5.90
CA PRO A 39 -1.62 14.43 5.10
C PRO A 39 -1.12 13.00 5.33
N LYS A 40 -0.57 12.38 4.28
CA LYS A 40 0.02 11.04 4.37
C LYS A 40 1.12 10.96 5.43
N ALA A 41 1.87 12.05 5.60
CA ALA A 41 2.94 12.14 6.58
C ALA A 41 2.49 11.97 8.04
N ALA A 42 1.21 12.19 8.34
CA ALA A 42 0.63 12.02 9.66
C ALA A 42 0.17 10.58 9.95
N TRP A 43 0.05 9.72 8.93
CA TRP A 43 -0.44 8.37 9.12
C TRP A 43 0.62 7.43 9.67
N ARG A 44 0.24 6.64 10.66
CA ARG A 44 1.08 5.57 11.20
C ARG A 44 0.33 4.26 11.20
N TRP A 45 1.02 3.19 10.83
CA TRP A 45 0.52 1.85 11.11
C TRP A 45 0.75 1.53 12.59
N ASP A 46 -0.35 1.29 13.30
CA ASP A 46 -0.33 0.96 14.74
C ASP A 46 -0.99 -0.40 14.99
N PRO A 47 -0.27 -1.38 15.57
CA PRO A 47 -0.80 -2.71 15.88
C PRO A 47 -2.01 -2.65 16.82
N GLY A 48 -3.08 -3.34 16.47
CA GLY A 48 -4.28 -3.46 17.30
C GLY A 48 -5.32 -2.36 17.08
N THR A 49 -4.95 -1.22 16.51
CA THR A 49 -5.85 -0.11 16.19
C THR A 49 -6.14 0.00 14.70
N THR A 50 -5.12 -0.23 13.87
CA THR A 50 -5.26 -0.16 12.41
C THR A 50 -6.12 -1.31 11.88
N THR A 51 -6.88 -1.09 10.81
CA THR A 51 -7.67 -2.16 10.18
C THR A 51 -6.76 -3.32 9.76
N LEU A 52 -7.26 -4.56 9.89
CA LEU A 52 -6.51 -5.79 9.61
C LEU A 52 -5.22 -5.99 10.45
N SER A 53 -4.97 -5.18 11.48
CA SER A 53 -3.80 -5.34 12.36
C SER A 53 -3.95 -6.44 13.41
N THR A 54 -5.16 -6.97 13.62
CA THR A 54 -5.42 -8.04 14.60
C THR A 54 -5.60 -9.38 13.93
N GLN A 55 -5.12 -10.45 14.58
CA GLN A 55 -5.29 -11.82 14.08
C GLN A 55 -6.76 -12.18 13.87
N ARG A 56 -7.66 -11.72 14.75
CA ARG A 56 -9.11 -11.93 14.62
C ARG A 56 -9.66 -11.29 13.34
N ALA A 57 -9.26 -10.05 13.04
CA ALA A 57 -9.67 -9.38 11.82
C ALA A 57 -9.17 -10.13 10.57
N VAL A 58 -7.89 -10.52 10.53
CA VAL A 58 -7.32 -11.27 9.41
C VAL A 58 -8.04 -12.62 9.22
N LEU A 59 -8.23 -13.40 10.28
CA LEU A 59 -8.92 -14.69 10.21
C LEU A 59 -10.36 -14.53 9.73
N SER A 60 -11.08 -13.51 10.19
CA SER A 60 -12.44 -13.22 9.72
C SER A 60 -12.47 -12.90 8.23
N GLY A 61 -11.50 -12.12 7.72
CA GLY A 61 -11.33 -11.84 6.30
C GLY A 61 -11.07 -13.09 5.47
N VAL A 62 -10.20 -13.99 5.96
CA VAL A 62 -9.91 -15.27 5.29
C VAL A 62 -11.17 -16.15 5.22
N VAL A 63 -11.90 -16.28 6.32
CA VAL A 63 -13.14 -17.07 6.35
C VAL A 63 -14.17 -16.47 5.39
N LEU A 64 -14.37 -15.16 5.40
CA LEU A 64 -15.29 -14.48 4.49
C LEU A 64 -14.90 -14.68 3.02
N TYR A 65 -13.60 -14.57 2.69
CA TYR A 65 -13.08 -14.82 1.35
C TYR A 65 -13.39 -16.25 0.90
N LEU A 66 -13.10 -17.25 1.73
CA LEU A 66 -13.34 -18.65 1.39
C LEU A 66 -14.84 -18.96 1.26
N LEU A 67 -15.67 -18.39 2.12
CA LEU A 67 -17.13 -18.50 2.00
C LEU A 67 -17.64 -17.92 0.67
N MET A 68 -17.10 -16.78 0.25
CA MET A 68 -17.46 -16.16 -1.04
C MET A 68 -17.02 -17.02 -2.23
N VAL A 69 -15.80 -17.58 -2.19
CA VAL A 69 -15.27 -18.46 -3.25
C VAL A 69 -16.04 -19.77 -3.35
N PHE A 70 -16.18 -20.50 -2.24
CA PHE A 70 -16.89 -21.80 -2.24
C PHE A 70 -18.40 -21.64 -2.42
N GLY A 71 -19.00 -20.60 -1.83
CA GLY A 71 -20.40 -20.25 -2.05
C GLY A 71 -20.66 -19.92 -3.52
N GLY A 72 -19.82 -19.07 -4.12
CA GLY A 72 -19.86 -18.78 -5.55
C GLY A 72 -19.71 -20.04 -6.41
N GLN A 73 -18.80 -20.95 -6.06
CA GLN A 73 -18.62 -22.21 -6.77
C GLN A 73 -19.88 -23.08 -6.73
N ILE A 74 -20.57 -23.19 -5.59
CA ILE A 74 -21.82 -23.94 -5.47
C ILE A 74 -22.90 -23.32 -6.35
N ILE A 75 -23.05 -22.00 -6.30
CA ILE A 75 -24.02 -21.26 -7.13
C ILE A 75 -23.72 -21.49 -8.61
N MET A 76 -22.46 -21.43 -9.03
CA MET A 76 -22.06 -21.60 -10.43
C MET A 76 -22.33 -23.00 -10.98
N LYS A 77 -22.42 -24.05 -10.15
CA LYS A 77 -22.81 -25.40 -10.60
C LYS A 77 -24.23 -25.45 -11.18
N GLY A 78 -25.11 -24.56 -10.72
CA GLY A 78 -26.49 -24.45 -11.23
C GLY A 78 -26.63 -23.57 -12.48
N VAL A 79 -25.55 -22.91 -12.92
CA VAL A 79 -25.59 -21.97 -14.05
C VAL A 79 -25.29 -22.72 -15.35
N ALA A 80 -26.25 -22.76 -16.27
CA ALA A 80 -26.15 -23.52 -17.52
C ALA A 80 -25.03 -23.04 -18.47
N LYS A 81 -24.62 -21.76 -18.38
CA LYS A 81 -23.55 -21.17 -19.21
C LYS A 81 -22.60 -20.32 -18.37
N PRO A 82 -21.28 -20.41 -18.55
CA PRO A 82 -20.33 -19.58 -17.82
C PRO A 82 -20.58 -18.09 -18.04
N ILE A 83 -20.58 -17.32 -16.95
CA ILE A 83 -20.73 -15.86 -16.99
C ILE A 83 -19.44 -15.26 -17.55
N ARG A 84 -19.53 -14.57 -18.70
CA ARG A 84 -18.38 -13.95 -19.38
C ARG A 84 -18.45 -12.44 -19.30
N LEU A 85 -17.66 -11.84 -18.41
CA LEU A 85 -17.56 -10.38 -18.24
C LEU A 85 -16.25 -9.84 -18.84
N LYS A 86 -16.02 -10.09 -20.14
CA LYS A 86 -14.73 -9.81 -20.80
C LYS A 86 -14.30 -8.34 -20.68
N ARG A 87 -15.19 -7.39 -20.96
CA ARG A 87 -14.84 -5.95 -20.91
C ARG A 87 -14.54 -5.49 -19.49
N VAL A 88 -15.33 -5.94 -18.52
CA VAL A 88 -15.15 -5.58 -17.10
C VAL A 88 -13.83 -6.13 -16.57
N THR A 89 -13.53 -7.41 -16.84
CA THR A 89 -12.28 -8.05 -16.41
C THR A 89 -11.05 -7.43 -17.08
N GLN A 90 -11.14 -7.08 -18.37
CA GLN A 90 -10.06 -6.35 -19.05
C GLN A 90 -9.82 -4.97 -18.45
N LEU A 91 -10.88 -4.18 -18.20
CA LEU A 91 -10.76 -2.87 -17.57
C LEU A 91 -10.20 -2.98 -16.15
N HIS A 92 -10.67 -3.94 -15.36
CA HIS A 92 -10.17 -4.19 -14.02
C HIS A 92 -8.66 -4.48 -14.01
N ASN A 93 -8.19 -5.36 -14.90
CA ASN A 93 -6.76 -5.69 -14.99
C ASN A 93 -5.92 -4.49 -15.46
N LEU A 94 -6.45 -3.69 -16.38
CA LEU A 94 -5.77 -2.45 -16.80
C LEU A 94 -5.65 -1.49 -15.62
N VAL A 95 -6.73 -1.27 -14.87
CA VAL A 95 -6.73 -0.39 -13.69
C VAL A 95 -5.75 -0.90 -12.64
N LEU A 96 -5.77 -2.20 -12.32
CA LEU A 96 -4.81 -2.79 -11.38
C LEU A 96 -3.36 -2.61 -11.85
N THR A 97 -3.10 -2.75 -13.15
CA THR A 97 -1.75 -2.57 -13.72
C THR A 97 -1.29 -1.11 -13.58
N LEU A 98 -2.16 -0.16 -13.90
CA LEU A 98 -1.83 1.27 -13.79
C LEU A 98 -1.60 1.69 -12.34
N ILE A 99 -2.46 1.26 -11.42
CA ILE A 99 -2.30 1.55 -9.99
C ILE A 99 -1.02 0.91 -9.46
N SER A 100 -0.76 -0.37 -9.77
CA SER A 100 0.46 -1.06 -9.32
C SER A 100 1.72 -0.41 -9.87
N GLY A 101 1.71 0.00 -11.14
CA GLY A 101 2.82 0.74 -11.74
C GLY A 101 3.06 2.09 -11.08
N PHE A 102 1.97 2.83 -10.75
CA PHE A 102 2.07 4.10 -10.05
C PHE A 102 2.62 3.93 -8.62
N LEU A 103 2.12 2.95 -7.86
CA LEU A 103 2.64 2.61 -6.53
C LEU A 103 4.11 2.21 -6.59
N LEU A 104 4.51 1.43 -7.60
CA LEU A 104 5.92 1.07 -7.79
C LEU A 104 6.80 2.30 -8.02
N LEU A 105 6.36 3.26 -8.84
CA LEU A 105 7.10 4.50 -9.07
C LEU A 105 7.23 5.34 -7.79
N ALA A 106 6.16 5.43 -7.00
CA ALA A 106 6.21 6.08 -5.68
C ALA A 106 7.18 5.36 -4.73
N PHE A 107 7.26 4.02 -4.79
CA PHE A 107 8.17 3.25 -3.94
C PHE A 107 9.61 3.49 -4.36
N MET A 108 9.87 3.52 -5.67
CA MET A 108 11.19 3.81 -6.23
C MET A 108 11.65 5.24 -5.91
N GLU A 109 10.75 6.23 -5.83
CA GLU A 109 11.10 7.60 -5.40
C GLU A 109 11.75 7.62 -4.02
N GLN A 110 11.33 6.76 -3.09
CA GLN A 110 11.91 6.65 -1.74
C GLN A 110 13.11 5.69 -1.69
N CYS A 111 13.05 4.59 -2.45
CA CYS A 111 14.04 3.52 -2.41
C CYS A 111 15.35 3.91 -3.13
N LEU A 112 15.29 4.62 -4.26
CA LEU A 112 16.47 4.97 -5.06
C LEU A 112 17.46 5.92 -4.35
N PRO A 113 17.04 7.00 -3.66
CA PRO A 113 17.94 7.83 -2.88
C PRO A 113 18.62 7.04 -1.76
N SER A 114 17.84 6.24 -1.01
CA SER A 114 18.38 5.40 0.07
C SER A 114 19.42 4.40 -0.44
N TRP A 115 19.19 3.81 -1.62
CA TRP A 115 20.16 2.93 -2.28
C TRP A 115 21.43 3.69 -2.67
N ARG A 116 21.30 4.87 -3.28
CA ARG A 116 22.45 5.69 -3.68
C ARG A 116 23.33 6.09 -2.50
N ASP A 117 22.72 6.48 -1.39
CA ASP A 117 23.43 7.09 -0.26
C ASP A 117 23.98 6.04 0.72
N ASN A 118 23.25 4.94 0.94
CA ASN A 118 23.61 3.93 1.95
C ASN A 118 23.95 2.55 1.37
N GLY A 119 23.77 2.35 0.07
CA GLY A 119 24.04 1.07 -0.61
C GLY A 119 22.89 0.07 -0.54
N PHE A 120 23.01 -1.01 -1.34
CA PHE A 120 21.93 -2.00 -1.54
C PHE A 120 21.59 -2.81 -0.29
N PHE A 121 22.58 -3.20 0.50
CA PHE A 121 22.32 -3.99 1.71
C PHE A 121 21.59 -3.18 2.79
N PHE A 122 21.84 -1.87 2.85
CA PHE A 122 21.13 -0.99 3.77
C PHE A 122 19.65 -0.90 3.43
N THR A 123 19.28 -0.79 2.16
CA THR A 123 17.86 -0.66 1.78
C THR A 123 17.01 -1.89 2.09
N ILE A 124 17.65 -3.05 2.30
CA ILE A 124 16.95 -4.29 2.67
C ILE A 124 16.98 -4.50 4.19
N CYS A 125 18.16 -4.41 4.80
CA CYS A 125 18.38 -4.84 6.18
C CYS A 125 18.50 -3.69 7.19
N GLY A 126 18.61 -2.44 6.71
CA GLY A 126 18.77 -1.27 7.56
C GLY A 126 17.52 -1.02 8.39
N ALA A 127 17.69 -0.73 9.68
CA ALA A 127 16.56 -0.41 10.56
C ALA A 127 15.80 0.87 10.13
N GLU A 128 16.44 1.72 9.33
CA GLU A 128 15.89 2.97 8.78
C GLU A 128 15.58 2.85 7.27
N SER A 129 15.64 1.64 6.71
CA SER A 129 15.33 1.43 5.29
C SER A 129 13.85 1.63 4.99
N TRP A 130 12.99 1.30 5.95
CA TRP A 130 11.56 1.57 5.90
C TRP A 130 11.27 2.96 6.44
N THR A 131 10.89 3.88 5.55
CA THR A 131 10.61 5.27 5.90
C THR A 131 9.11 5.50 6.02
N GLN A 132 8.73 6.53 6.77
CA GLN A 132 7.33 6.87 6.99
C GLN A 132 6.52 7.08 5.71
N PRO A 133 7.03 7.73 4.65
CA PRO A 133 6.27 7.88 3.42
C PRO A 133 5.86 6.56 2.76
N MET A 134 6.62 5.47 3.00
CA MET A 134 6.34 4.13 2.49
C MET A 134 5.24 3.39 3.26
N GLU A 135 4.84 3.89 4.41
CA GLU A 135 3.78 3.28 5.23
C GLU A 135 2.40 3.31 4.53
N ILE A 136 2.11 4.36 3.76
CA ILE A 136 0.97 4.41 2.84
C ILE A 136 1.47 4.39 1.41
N LEU A 137 1.89 3.22 0.97
CA LEU A 137 2.03 2.90 -0.45
C LEU A 137 1.13 1.71 -0.81
#